data_AF-A0A1E4LEN6-F1
#
_entry.id   AF-A0A1E4LEN6-F1
#
_cell.length_a   1.000
_cell.length_b   1.000
_cell.length_c   1.000
_cell.angle_alpha   90.00
_cell.angle_beta   90.00
_cell.angle_gamma   90.00
#
_symmetry.space_group_name_H-M   'P 1'
#
loop_
_entity.id
_entity.type
_entity.pdbx_description
1 polymer ?
#
loop_
_entity_poly.entity_id
_entity_poly.type
_entity_poly.pdbx_seq_one_letter_code
_entity_poly.pdbx_strand_id
1 'polypeptide(L)'
;MQKAERITLARKRLTSILAAHGVATARTLEQKISDAGPNNQRIDPHVLTVVRNAMIEEGEIVRAPQGGVPWFHLGNASPGVTAARLAALLPVYKEFNHGNVSKRVGQTLEIAVYRALLDTDAEFYGRIKDLDQHGDDTLYPKEEPPQHVGKLTLPGDQRLDFLPEQRELVEPLGKALLLNAVPVIIARRIPFVTFKLFNACGVIFHQTYNQVVPDSIAELAQRVKHKDLLGYHDLRIGNHPDARLVKFIGTNLPGVADDARARFDANRDLLEAFALSDMTYQEFAGRLRRRLAGQNEDGDDEDNGDDDYEYWEE
;
A
#
# COMPACT_ATOMS: atom_id res chain seq x y z
N MET A 1 14.94 1.65 21.20
CA MET A 1 14.34 2.86 21.80
C MET A 1 13.10 2.41 22.52
N GLN A 2 12.96 2.72 23.81
CA GLN A 2 11.82 2.25 24.60
C GLN A 2 10.52 2.94 24.16
N LYS A 3 9.35 2.31 24.43
CA LYS A 3 8.02 2.83 24.05
C LYS A 3 7.80 4.29 24.49
N ALA A 4 8.19 4.62 25.73
CA ALA A 4 8.09 5.99 26.25
C ALA A 4 8.96 6.99 25.47
N GLU A 5 10.19 6.62 25.13
CA GLU A 5 11.09 7.46 24.32
C GLU A 5 10.55 7.69 22.90
N ARG A 6 9.97 6.65 22.28
CA ARG A 6 9.30 6.74 20.97
C ARG A 6 8.15 7.76 21.01
N ILE A 7 7.32 7.72 22.06
CA ILE A 7 6.20 8.67 22.26
C ILE A 7 6.72 10.11 22.42
N THR A 8 7.71 10.33 23.27
CA THR A 8 8.31 11.66 23.48
C THR A 8 8.91 12.21 22.19
N LEU A 9 9.62 11.37 21.43
CA LEU A 9 10.21 11.76 20.14
C LEU A 9 9.11 12.08 19.10
N ALA A 10 8.04 11.28 19.04
CA ALA A 10 6.91 11.51 18.15
C ALA A 10 6.24 12.87 18.40
N ARG A 11 5.94 13.17 19.68
CA ARG A 11 5.36 14.47 20.09
C ARG A 11 6.26 15.63 19.67
N LYS A 12 7.55 15.56 19.99
CA LYS A 12 8.54 16.59 19.59
C LYS A 12 8.58 16.80 18.07
N ARG A 13 8.55 15.72 17.29
CA ARG A 13 8.59 15.77 15.82
C ARG A 13 7.31 16.37 15.25
N LEU A 14 6.14 15.96 15.73
CA LEU A 14 4.85 16.57 15.35
C LEU A 14 4.86 18.08 15.59
N THR A 15 5.28 18.51 16.79
CA THR A 15 5.36 19.93 17.12
C THR A 15 6.32 20.67 16.20
N SER A 16 7.53 20.14 15.99
CA SER A 16 8.55 20.77 15.15
C SER A 16 8.11 20.89 13.69
N ILE A 17 7.49 19.86 13.13
CA ILE A 17 7.03 19.86 11.73
C ILE A 17 5.85 20.82 11.56
N LEU A 18 4.86 20.79 12.47
CA LEU A 18 3.71 21.69 12.39
C LEU A 18 4.11 23.16 12.61
N ALA A 19 5.06 23.44 13.50
CA ALA A 19 5.60 24.79 13.69
C ALA A 19 6.29 25.30 12.41
N ALA A 20 7.07 24.45 11.74
CA ALA A 20 7.80 24.83 10.52
C ALA A 20 6.88 24.95 9.29
N HIS A 21 5.90 24.06 9.14
CA HIS A 21 5.04 23.99 7.95
C HIS A 21 3.76 24.83 8.06
N GLY A 22 3.35 25.19 9.29
CA GLY A 22 2.10 25.88 9.61
C GLY A 22 0.89 24.95 9.60
N VAL A 23 0.73 24.17 8.52
CA VAL A 23 -0.36 23.19 8.38
C VAL A 23 0.12 21.99 7.55
N ALA A 24 -0.37 20.79 7.87
CA ALA A 24 0.01 19.56 7.17
C ALA A 24 -1.13 18.53 7.13
N THR A 25 -1.14 17.65 6.13
CA THR A 25 -1.99 16.45 6.11
C THR A 25 -1.34 15.30 6.89
N ALA A 26 -2.11 14.27 7.24
CA ALA A 26 -1.55 13.06 7.87
C ALA A 26 -0.40 12.45 7.05
N ARG A 27 -0.59 12.33 5.73
CA ARG A 27 0.45 11.86 4.80
C ARG A 27 1.73 12.69 4.85
N THR A 28 1.61 14.01 4.94
CA THR A 28 2.78 14.90 5.01
C THR A 28 3.56 14.68 6.32
N LEU A 29 2.84 14.48 7.43
CA LEU A 29 3.45 14.19 8.74
C LEU A 29 4.16 12.84 8.73
N GLU A 30 3.50 11.79 8.23
CA GLU A 30 4.10 10.44 8.10
C GLU A 30 5.37 10.48 7.25
N GLN A 31 5.36 11.13 6.09
CA GLN A 31 6.55 11.21 5.24
C GLN A 31 7.71 11.94 5.91
N LYS A 32 7.43 12.97 6.71
CA LYS A 32 8.47 13.76 7.37
C LYS A 32 8.99 13.14 8.67
N ILE A 33 8.25 12.24 9.28
CA ILE A 33 8.55 11.70 10.62
C ILE A 33 8.86 10.20 10.57
N SER A 34 8.09 9.44 9.80
CA SER A 34 8.23 7.99 9.65
C SER A 34 9.22 7.63 8.54
N ASP A 35 9.21 8.34 7.42
CA ASP A 35 10.07 7.99 6.27
C ASP A 35 11.37 8.78 6.23
N ALA A 36 11.33 10.05 6.62
CA ALA A 36 12.47 10.95 6.59
C ALA A 36 13.20 10.96 7.95
N GLY A 37 14.53 11.02 7.89
CA GLY A 37 15.40 11.11 9.06
C GLY A 37 16.23 9.84 9.32
N PRO A 38 17.13 9.88 10.32
CA PRO A 38 17.99 8.76 10.70
C PRO A 38 17.16 7.53 11.06
N ASN A 39 17.58 6.34 10.61
CA ASN A 39 16.82 5.10 10.81
C ASN A 39 16.44 4.84 12.27
N ASN A 40 17.33 5.17 13.22
CA ASN A 40 17.10 5.00 14.66
C ASN A 40 16.16 6.04 15.30
N GLN A 41 15.66 7.01 14.53
CA GLN A 41 14.76 8.08 14.98
C GLN A 41 13.43 8.13 14.22
N ARG A 42 13.21 7.18 13.30
CA ARG A 42 11.93 7.04 12.60
C ARG A 42 10.88 6.51 13.58
N ILE A 43 9.67 7.05 13.47
CA ILE A 43 8.53 6.65 14.29
C ILE A 43 7.53 5.91 13.43
N ASP A 44 7.05 4.76 13.90
CA ASP A 44 6.04 3.99 13.18
C ASP A 44 4.73 4.76 12.99
N PRO A 45 4.07 4.68 11.83
CA PRO A 45 2.83 5.41 11.56
C PRO A 45 1.71 5.17 12.58
N HIS A 46 1.63 3.96 13.16
CA HIS A 46 0.65 3.64 14.19
C HIS A 46 0.92 4.45 15.48
N VAL A 47 2.17 4.49 15.94
CA VAL A 47 2.60 5.27 17.10
C VAL A 47 2.33 6.75 16.85
N LEU A 48 2.67 7.24 15.65
CA LEU A 48 2.45 8.63 15.27
C LEU A 48 0.96 8.99 15.30
N THR A 49 0.08 8.09 14.86
CA THR A 49 -1.38 8.28 14.88
C THR A 49 -1.90 8.37 16.31
N VAL A 50 -1.49 7.46 17.19
CA VAL A 50 -1.89 7.47 18.61
C VAL A 50 -1.45 8.78 19.28
N VAL A 51 -0.18 9.16 19.12
CA VAL A 51 0.36 10.38 19.74
C VAL A 51 -0.31 11.64 19.19
N ARG A 52 -0.55 11.72 17.88
CA ARG A 52 -1.27 12.86 17.28
C ARG A 52 -2.69 12.97 17.83
N ASN A 53 -3.41 11.86 17.98
CA ASN A 53 -4.77 11.88 18.51
C ASN A 53 -4.80 12.35 19.97
N ALA A 54 -3.87 11.88 20.81
CA ALA A 54 -3.70 12.38 22.18
C ALA A 54 -3.41 13.90 22.21
N MET A 55 -2.51 14.39 21.34
CA MET A 55 -2.24 15.84 21.22
C MET A 55 -3.44 16.64 20.72
N ILE A 56 -4.37 16.03 20.00
CA ILE A 56 -5.64 16.68 19.59
C ILE A 56 -6.58 16.80 20.79
N GLU A 57 -6.72 15.73 21.58
CA GLU A 57 -7.53 15.72 22.81
C GLU A 57 -7.02 16.73 23.84
N GLU A 58 -5.70 16.90 23.94
CA GLU A 58 -5.04 17.87 24.80
C GLU A 58 -5.09 19.32 24.27
N GLY A 59 -5.56 19.53 23.03
CA GLY A 59 -5.63 20.85 22.39
C GLY A 59 -4.30 21.40 21.87
N GLU A 60 -3.22 20.61 21.90
CA GLU A 60 -1.91 20.99 21.33
C GLU A 60 -1.95 21.03 19.79
N ILE A 61 -2.74 20.16 19.17
CA ILE A 61 -2.98 20.08 17.73
C ILE A 61 -4.46 20.30 17.44
N VAL A 62 -4.76 21.11 16.43
CA VAL A 62 -6.12 21.33 15.94
C VAL A 62 -6.31 20.61 14.61
N ARG A 63 -7.44 19.89 14.50
CA ARG A 63 -7.90 19.25 13.27
C ARG A 63 -8.84 20.18 12.52
N ALA A 64 -8.45 20.58 11.31
CA ALA A 64 -9.22 21.44 10.41
C ALA A 64 -9.62 20.66 9.13
N PRO A 65 -10.86 20.14 9.03
CA PRO A 65 -11.29 19.40 7.84
C PRO A 65 -11.51 20.34 6.65
N GLN A 66 -10.79 20.10 5.55
CA GLN A 66 -10.86 20.92 4.32
C GLN A 66 -10.61 20.04 3.09
N GLY A 67 -11.45 20.18 2.06
CA GLY A 67 -11.31 19.39 0.83
C GLY A 67 -11.46 17.89 1.01
N GLY A 68 -12.29 17.45 1.97
CA GLY A 68 -12.56 16.04 2.24
C GLY A 68 -11.53 15.33 3.12
N VAL A 69 -10.49 16.02 3.60
CA VAL A 69 -9.45 15.43 4.46
C VAL A 69 -9.12 16.30 5.67
N PRO A 70 -8.60 15.70 6.76
CA PRO A 70 -8.12 16.45 7.90
C PRO A 70 -6.77 17.11 7.62
N TRP A 71 -6.70 18.40 7.90
CA TRP A 71 -5.47 19.17 8.02
C TRP A 71 -5.16 19.40 9.51
N PHE A 72 -3.89 19.44 9.86
CA PHE A 72 -3.43 19.58 11.23
C PHE A 72 -2.53 20.79 11.35
N HIS A 73 -2.70 21.56 12.43
CA HIS A 73 -1.83 22.67 12.81
C HIS A 73 -1.72 22.73 14.34
N LEU A 74 -0.75 23.49 14.88
CA LEU A 74 -0.66 23.69 16.33
C LEU A 74 -1.82 24.54 16.84
N GLY A 75 -2.30 24.26 18.05
CA GLY A 75 -3.38 25.01 18.69
C GLY A 75 -3.03 26.47 18.99
N ASN A 76 -1.75 26.76 19.19
CA ASN A 76 -1.24 28.13 19.37
C ASN A 76 -0.81 28.82 18.07
N ALA A 77 -1.05 28.21 16.90
CA ALA A 77 -0.66 28.79 15.62
C ALA A 77 -1.49 30.05 15.29
N SER A 78 -0.85 31.05 14.68
CA SER A 78 -1.56 32.25 14.22
C SER A 78 -2.60 31.88 13.14
N PRO A 79 -3.88 32.29 13.30
CA PRO A 79 -4.93 31.98 12.32
C PRO A 79 -4.59 32.46 10.91
N GLY A 80 -3.93 33.62 10.78
CA GLY A 80 -3.53 34.17 9.48
C GLY A 80 -2.47 33.32 8.77
N VAL A 81 -1.51 32.78 9.53
CA VAL A 81 -0.46 31.88 8.98
C VAL A 81 -1.08 30.57 8.51
N THR A 82 -1.94 29.96 9.33
CA THR A 82 -2.64 28.71 8.98
C THR A 82 -3.53 28.91 7.75
N ALA A 83 -4.31 29.99 7.70
CA ALA A 83 -5.18 30.30 6.58
C ALA A 83 -4.39 30.53 5.28
N ALA A 84 -3.30 31.30 5.33
CA ALA A 84 -2.44 31.54 4.17
C ALA A 84 -1.79 30.25 3.65
N ARG A 85 -1.28 29.40 4.54
CA ARG A 85 -0.70 28.11 4.16
C ARG A 85 -1.75 27.18 3.56
N LEU A 86 -2.93 27.08 4.17
CA LEU A 86 -4.01 26.27 3.64
C LEU A 86 -4.45 26.75 2.24
N ALA A 87 -4.56 28.06 2.04
CA ALA A 87 -4.91 28.65 0.73
C ALA A 87 -3.89 28.29 -0.36
N ALA A 88 -2.61 28.16 -0.02
CA ALA A 88 -1.56 27.72 -0.96
C ALA A 88 -1.60 26.21 -1.25
N LEU A 89 -1.89 25.38 -0.23
CA LEU A 89 -1.79 23.92 -0.32
C LEU A 89 -3.06 23.26 -0.89
N LEU A 90 -4.23 23.78 -0.52
CA LEU A 90 -5.51 23.16 -0.82
C LEU A 90 -5.80 23.04 -2.33
N PRO A 91 -5.48 24.03 -3.20
CA PRO A 91 -5.67 23.87 -4.64
C PRO A 91 -4.85 22.72 -5.22
N VAL A 92 -3.56 22.65 -4.87
CA VAL A 92 -2.66 21.57 -5.30
C VAL A 92 -3.16 20.21 -4.81
N TYR A 93 -3.61 20.15 -3.56
CA TYR A 93 -4.16 18.93 -2.98
C TYR A 93 -5.43 18.46 -3.71
N LYS A 94 -6.38 19.38 -3.96
CA LYS A 94 -7.64 19.06 -4.66
C LYS A 94 -7.38 18.59 -6.09
N GLU A 95 -6.46 19.24 -6.79
CA GLU A 95 -6.08 18.87 -8.15
C GLU A 95 -5.48 17.46 -8.20
N PHE A 96 -4.55 17.15 -7.28
CA PHE A 96 -3.90 15.84 -7.21
C PHE A 96 -4.85 14.70 -6.79
N ASN A 97 -5.81 14.98 -5.91
CA ASN A 97 -6.79 14.00 -5.45
C ASN A 97 -8.09 14.04 -6.27
N HIS A 98 -8.12 14.79 -7.37
CA HIS A 98 -9.27 14.81 -8.27
C HIS A 98 -9.53 13.39 -8.81
N GLY A 99 -10.79 12.97 -8.89
CA GLY A 99 -11.16 11.58 -9.13
C GLY A 99 -10.49 10.96 -10.36
N ASN A 100 -10.36 11.71 -11.47
CA ASN A 100 -9.67 11.22 -12.66
C ASN A 100 -8.15 11.05 -12.45
N VAL A 101 -7.49 11.99 -11.76
CA VAL A 101 -6.05 11.91 -11.47
C VAL A 101 -5.77 10.74 -10.53
N SER A 102 -6.54 10.63 -9.44
CA SER A 102 -6.40 9.55 -8.45
C SER A 102 -6.52 8.16 -9.09
N LYS A 103 -7.51 7.96 -9.98
CA LYS A 103 -7.67 6.70 -10.71
C LYS A 103 -6.48 6.41 -11.64
N ARG A 104 -6.00 7.40 -12.41
CA ARG A 104 -4.85 7.22 -13.31
C ARG A 104 -3.56 6.92 -12.53
N VAL A 105 -3.37 7.57 -11.37
CA VAL A 105 -2.29 7.25 -10.44
C VAL A 105 -2.38 5.81 -9.94
N GLY A 106 -3.59 5.31 -9.62
CA GLY A 106 -3.80 3.92 -9.25
C GLY A 106 -3.40 2.92 -10.34
N GLN A 107 -3.66 3.25 -11.61
CA GLN A 107 -3.30 2.41 -12.76
C GLN A 107 -1.82 2.47 -13.14
N THR A 108 -1.07 3.47 -12.69
CA THR A 108 0.29 3.71 -13.18
C THR A 108 1.25 2.56 -12.82
N LEU A 109 1.18 2.06 -11.58
CA LEU A 109 2.00 0.92 -11.15
C LEU A 109 1.62 -0.35 -11.91
N GLU A 110 0.33 -0.55 -12.15
CA GLU A 110 -0.17 -1.70 -12.90
C GLU A 110 0.28 -1.70 -14.36
N ILE A 111 0.28 -0.53 -15.02
CA ILE A 111 0.87 -0.38 -16.36
C ILE A 111 2.35 -0.76 -16.36
N ALA A 112 3.10 -0.31 -15.35
CA ALA A 112 4.51 -0.66 -15.23
C ALA A 112 4.71 -2.18 -15.05
N VAL A 113 3.84 -2.85 -14.29
CA VAL A 113 3.83 -4.32 -14.16
C VAL A 113 3.55 -5.00 -15.50
N TYR A 114 2.53 -4.56 -16.25
CA TYR A 114 2.22 -5.12 -17.56
C TYR A 114 3.38 -4.97 -18.54
N ARG A 115 4.05 -3.82 -18.57
CA ARG A 115 5.24 -3.61 -19.40
C ARG A 115 6.38 -4.54 -19.01
N ALA A 116 6.63 -4.72 -17.70
CA ALA A 116 7.65 -5.66 -17.24
C ALA A 116 7.32 -7.11 -17.62
N LEU A 117 6.04 -7.51 -17.61
CA LEU A 117 5.61 -8.84 -18.04
C LEU A 117 5.78 -9.03 -19.56
N LEU A 118 5.42 -8.02 -20.36
CA LEU A 118 5.58 -8.04 -21.82
C LEU A 118 7.04 -8.14 -22.28
N ASP A 119 8.00 -7.74 -21.43
CA ASP A 119 9.43 -7.89 -21.67
C ASP A 119 9.96 -9.30 -21.34
N THR A 120 9.09 -10.24 -20.97
CA THR A 120 9.44 -11.65 -20.68
C THR A 120 8.76 -12.62 -21.64
N ASP A 121 9.25 -13.86 -21.69
CA ASP A 121 8.63 -14.96 -22.43
C ASP A 121 7.44 -15.62 -21.69
N ALA A 122 7.01 -15.07 -20.55
CA ALA A 122 5.95 -15.65 -19.74
C ALA A 122 4.56 -15.44 -20.38
N GLU A 123 3.74 -16.49 -20.39
CA GLU A 123 2.31 -16.37 -20.72
C GLU A 123 1.54 -15.83 -19.50
N PHE A 124 0.66 -14.85 -19.72
CA PHE A 124 -0.18 -14.29 -18.66
C PHE A 124 -1.58 -13.92 -19.17
N TYR A 125 -2.52 -13.84 -18.24
CA TYR A 125 -3.93 -13.53 -18.49
C TYR A 125 -4.25 -12.10 -18.03
N GLY A 126 -5.12 -11.43 -18.78
CA GLY A 126 -5.45 -10.03 -18.54
C GLY A 126 -4.40 -9.08 -19.11
N ARG A 127 -4.85 -8.00 -19.76
CA ARG A 127 -3.98 -6.96 -20.32
C ARG A 127 -4.78 -5.67 -20.50
N ILE A 128 -4.09 -4.54 -20.34
CA ILE A 128 -4.54 -3.26 -20.90
C ILE A 128 -4.34 -3.30 -22.43
N LYS A 129 -5.42 -3.60 -23.17
CA LYS A 129 -5.38 -3.88 -24.62
C LYS A 129 -4.99 -2.66 -25.47
N ASP A 130 -5.30 -1.47 -24.97
CA ASP A 130 -5.08 -0.18 -25.63
C ASP A 130 -3.84 0.55 -25.10
N LEU A 131 -2.93 -0.17 -24.43
CA LEU A 131 -1.70 0.39 -23.85
C LEU A 131 -0.86 1.16 -24.88
N ASP A 132 -0.87 0.69 -26.13
CA ASP A 132 -0.12 1.29 -27.25
C ASP A 132 -0.99 2.25 -28.10
N GLN A 133 -2.27 2.41 -27.78
CA GLN A 133 -3.22 3.21 -28.58
C GLN A 133 -3.31 4.66 -28.11
N HIS A 134 -3.12 4.92 -26.82
CA HIS A 134 -3.14 6.26 -26.24
C HIS A 134 -2.20 6.41 -25.05
N GLY A 135 -1.95 7.66 -24.64
CA GLY A 135 -1.12 8.00 -23.49
C GLY A 135 -1.83 7.79 -22.15
N ASP A 136 -1.14 8.10 -21.06
CA ASP A 136 -1.67 7.97 -19.70
C ASP A 136 -2.47 9.20 -19.22
N ASP A 137 -2.86 10.08 -20.15
CA ASP A 137 -3.75 11.23 -19.94
C ASP A 137 -5.21 10.82 -19.79
N THR A 138 -5.57 9.64 -20.28
CA THR A 138 -6.87 8.99 -20.13
C THR A 138 -6.76 7.71 -19.28
N LEU A 139 -7.89 7.26 -18.73
CA LEU A 139 -7.94 5.98 -18.02
C LEU A 139 -7.90 4.83 -19.02
N TYR A 140 -7.06 3.85 -18.74
CA TYR A 140 -7.07 2.61 -19.50
C TYR A 140 -8.24 1.73 -19.05
N PRO A 141 -9.08 1.20 -19.95
CA PRO A 141 -10.11 0.25 -19.61
C PRO A 141 -9.49 -1.04 -19.08
N LYS A 142 -10.16 -1.63 -18.09
CA LYS A 142 -9.84 -2.97 -17.59
C LYS A 142 -10.98 -3.91 -17.96
N GLU A 143 -10.63 -5.09 -18.44
CA GLU A 143 -11.58 -6.15 -18.69
C GLU A 143 -11.55 -7.13 -17.51
N GLU A 144 -12.69 -7.24 -16.82
CA GLU A 144 -12.92 -8.23 -15.77
C GLU A 144 -14.17 -9.04 -16.17
N PRO A 145 -14.09 -10.38 -16.27
CA PRO A 145 -12.94 -11.26 -16.03
C PRO A 145 -11.87 -11.20 -17.14
N PRO A 146 -10.58 -11.42 -16.84
CA PRO A 146 -9.51 -11.36 -17.83
C PRO A 146 -9.64 -12.47 -18.88
N GLN A 147 -9.46 -12.13 -20.15
CA GLN A 147 -9.40 -13.11 -21.25
C GLN A 147 -8.03 -13.80 -21.33
N HIS A 148 -8.01 -15.04 -21.86
CA HIS A 148 -6.78 -15.75 -22.25
C HIS A 148 -6.13 -15.05 -23.44
N VAL A 149 -4.86 -14.64 -23.27
CA VAL A 149 -4.05 -14.04 -24.34
C VAL A 149 -2.98 -15.05 -24.75
N GLY A 150 -3.15 -15.73 -25.89
CA GLY A 150 -2.21 -16.73 -26.41
C GLY A 150 -2.84 -17.67 -27.47
N LYS A 151 -2.16 -18.74 -27.87
CA LYS A 151 -2.62 -19.67 -28.94
C LYS A 151 -3.95 -20.39 -28.63
N LEU A 152 -4.42 -20.33 -27.39
CA LEU A 152 -5.60 -21.04 -26.89
C LEU A 152 -6.76 -20.08 -26.54
N THR A 153 -6.81 -18.88 -27.12
CA THR A 153 -7.96 -17.99 -26.97
C THR A 153 -9.24 -18.67 -27.42
N LEU A 154 -10.29 -18.62 -26.58
CA LEU A 154 -11.59 -19.23 -26.87
C LEU A 154 -12.24 -18.55 -28.10
N PRO A 155 -12.85 -19.32 -29.03
CA PRO A 155 -13.57 -18.74 -30.16
C PRO A 155 -14.71 -17.82 -29.71
N GLY A 156 -14.79 -16.63 -30.31
CA GLY A 156 -15.91 -15.71 -30.09
C GLY A 156 -15.88 -14.95 -28.77
N ASP A 157 -14.70 -14.65 -28.22
CA ASP A 157 -14.52 -13.81 -27.02
C ASP A 157 -15.21 -14.33 -25.74
N GLN A 158 -15.46 -15.63 -25.65
CA GLN A 158 -16.07 -16.27 -24.47
C GLN A 158 -15.23 -16.05 -23.20
N ARG A 159 -15.91 -15.87 -22.06
CA ARG A 159 -15.34 -15.39 -20.79
C ARG A 159 -15.58 -16.40 -19.66
N LEU A 160 -14.68 -16.40 -18.67
CA LEU A 160 -14.82 -17.13 -17.40
C LEU A 160 -15.46 -16.20 -16.36
N ASP A 161 -16.71 -16.42 -15.97
CA ASP A 161 -17.39 -15.56 -15.00
C ASP A 161 -16.70 -15.57 -13.62
N PHE A 162 -16.35 -14.39 -13.10
CA PHE A 162 -15.91 -14.19 -11.72
C PHE A 162 -16.76 -13.09 -11.06
N LEU A 163 -17.26 -13.35 -9.85
CA LEU A 163 -17.90 -12.38 -8.95
C LEU A 163 -16.94 -12.05 -7.80
N PRO A 164 -16.75 -10.78 -7.39
CA PRO A 164 -16.66 -10.54 -5.93
C PRO A 164 -17.16 -9.18 -5.40
N GLU A 165 -17.59 -9.19 -4.13
CA GLU A 165 -17.68 -8.04 -3.22
C GLU A 165 -16.34 -7.84 -2.47
N GLN A 166 -16.02 -6.58 -2.12
CA GLN A 166 -14.64 -6.06 -2.09
C GLN A 166 -13.95 -6.01 -0.71
N ARG A 167 -12.75 -6.59 -0.63
CA ARG A 167 -11.67 -6.31 0.34
C ARG A 167 -10.32 -6.40 -0.41
N GLU A 168 -9.50 -5.33 -0.38
CA GLU A 168 -8.35 -5.12 -1.29
C GLU A 168 -7.29 -6.24 -1.32
N LEU A 169 -7.08 -6.98 -0.21
CA LEU A 169 -6.15 -8.12 -0.16
C LEU A 169 -6.85 -9.47 -0.35
N VAL A 170 -8.09 -9.59 0.14
CA VAL A 170 -8.84 -10.85 0.16
C VAL A 170 -9.26 -11.26 -1.25
N GLU A 171 -9.65 -10.30 -2.08
CA GLU A 171 -10.08 -10.58 -3.45
C GLU A 171 -8.96 -11.20 -4.31
N PRO A 172 -7.74 -10.62 -4.41
CA PRO A 172 -6.64 -11.26 -5.13
C PRO A 172 -6.28 -12.65 -4.59
N LEU A 173 -6.34 -12.84 -3.27
CA LEU A 173 -6.08 -14.14 -2.65
C LEU A 173 -7.14 -15.18 -3.03
N GLY A 174 -8.43 -14.82 -2.96
CA GLY A 174 -9.54 -15.67 -3.37
C GLY A 174 -9.43 -16.08 -4.84
N LYS A 175 -9.12 -15.14 -5.74
CA LYS A 175 -8.87 -15.43 -7.16
C LYS A 175 -7.72 -16.44 -7.35
N ALA A 176 -6.61 -16.26 -6.63
CA ALA A 176 -5.47 -17.18 -6.69
C ALA A 176 -5.83 -18.59 -6.18
N LEU A 177 -6.58 -18.68 -5.07
CA LEU A 177 -7.06 -19.94 -4.50
C LEU A 177 -7.97 -20.71 -5.46
N LEU A 178 -8.90 -20.01 -6.12
CA LEU A 178 -9.81 -20.59 -7.12
C LEU A 178 -9.05 -21.11 -8.33
N LEU A 179 -8.05 -20.36 -8.80
CA LEU A 179 -7.20 -20.76 -9.93
C LEU A 179 -6.11 -21.77 -9.55
N ASN A 180 -6.01 -22.12 -8.26
CA ASN A 180 -4.89 -22.89 -7.71
C ASN A 180 -3.52 -22.31 -8.11
N ALA A 181 -3.40 -20.99 -8.15
CA ALA A 181 -2.20 -20.25 -8.50
C ALA A 181 -1.54 -19.68 -7.24
N VAL A 182 -0.21 -19.58 -7.25
CA VAL A 182 0.52 -18.90 -6.17
C VAL A 182 0.26 -17.39 -6.29
N PRO A 183 -0.26 -16.72 -5.24
CA PRO A 183 -0.56 -15.29 -5.30
C PRO A 183 0.73 -14.47 -5.34
N VAL A 184 0.78 -13.51 -6.27
CA VAL A 184 1.85 -12.50 -6.38
C VAL A 184 1.23 -11.13 -6.15
N ILE A 185 1.68 -10.42 -5.11
CA ILE A 185 1.19 -9.10 -4.76
C ILE A 185 2.28 -8.07 -5.00
N ILE A 186 2.02 -7.17 -5.95
CA ILE A 186 2.89 -6.03 -6.27
C ILE A 186 2.19 -4.77 -5.79
N ALA A 187 2.71 -4.14 -4.74
CA ALA A 187 2.04 -3.00 -4.13
C ALA A 187 3.03 -1.97 -3.57
N ARG A 188 2.51 -0.78 -3.27
CA ARG A 188 3.29 0.25 -2.59
C ARG A 188 3.16 0.08 -1.07
N ARG A 189 4.29 0.02 -0.37
CA ARG A 189 4.39 0.02 1.11
C ARG A 189 3.51 -1.03 1.79
N ILE A 190 3.86 -2.29 1.57
CA ILE A 190 3.18 -3.42 2.21
C ILE A 190 3.53 -3.41 3.71
N PRO A 191 2.55 -3.45 4.62
CA PRO A 191 2.83 -3.53 6.05
C PRO A 191 3.68 -4.77 6.36
N PHE A 192 4.68 -4.63 7.24
CA PHE A 192 5.61 -5.71 7.56
C PHE A 192 4.89 -6.97 8.07
N VAL A 193 3.89 -6.79 8.94
CA VAL A 193 3.09 -7.91 9.47
C VAL A 193 2.36 -8.65 8.35
N THR A 194 1.75 -7.92 7.41
CA THR A 194 1.15 -8.51 6.21
C THR A 194 2.17 -9.29 5.40
N PHE A 195 3.34 -8.70 5.13
CA PHE A 195 4.42 -9.37 4.40
C PHE A 195 4.84 -10.67 5.10
N LYS A 196 5.19 -10.62 6.40
CA LYS A 196 5.72 -11.76 7.15
C LYS A 196 4.71 -12.90 7.23
N LEU A 197 3.45 -12.58 7.54
CA LEU A 197 2.39 -13.55 7.69
C LEU A 197 2.08 -14.26 6.36
N PHE A 198 1.76 -13.50 5.31
CA PHE A 198 1.35 -14.08 4.03
C PHE A 198 2.51 -14.71 3.26
N ASN A 199 3.75 -14.26 3.45
CA ASN A 199 4.91 -14.90 2.83
C ASN A 199 5.15 -16.31 3.36
N ALA A 200 4.86 -16.55 4.64
CA ALA A 200 4.88 -17.89 5.23
C ALA A 200 3.82 -18.81 4.60
N CYS A 201 2.71 -18.26 4.12
CA CYS A 201 1.69 -18.98 3.34
C CYS A 201 2.01 -19.09 1.83
N GLY A 202 3.22 -18.75 1.40
CA GLY A 202 3.59 -18.84 -0.02
C GLY A 202 3.21 -17.65 -0.89
N VAL A 203 2.66 -16.57 -0.32
CA VAL A 203 2.39 -15.34 -1.09
C VAL A 203 3.71 -14.64 -1.43
N ILE A 204 3.89 -14.33 -2.71
CA ILE A 204 5.09 -13.66 -3.22
C ILE A 204 4.83 -12.15 -3.26
N PHE A 205 5.74 -11.37 -2.72
CA PHE A 205 5.60 -9.91 -2.63
C PHE A 205 6.67 -9.17 -3.41
N HIS A 206 6.25 -8.14 -4.13
CA HIS A 206 7.13 -7.05 -4.57
C HIS A 206 6.60 -5.73 -4.03
N GLN A 207 7.46 -4.98 -3.34
CA GLN A 207 7.09 -3.68 -2.83
C GLN A 207 7.91 -2.55 -3.44
N THR A 208 7.20 -1.47 -3.79
CA THR A 208 7.80 -0.17 -4.08
C THR A 208 7.54 0.80 -2.93
N TYR A 209 8.50 1.68 -2.67
CA TYR A 209 8.33 2.79 -1.71
C TYR A 209 7.88 4.08 -2.39
N ASN A 210 8.05 4.14 -3.71
CA ASN A 210 7.70 5.29 -4.52
C ASN A 210 6.25 5.19 -4.97
N GLN A 211 5.54 6.31 -4.98
CA GLN A 211 4.27 6.38 -5.70
C GLN A 211 4.56 6.78 -7.14
N VAL A 212 4.29 5.85 -8.05
CA VAL A 212 4.43 6.09 -9.48
C VAL A 212 3.19 6.85 -9.97
N VAL A 213 3.38 7.87 -10.79
CA VAL A 213 2.30 8.73 -11.32
C VAL A 213 2.44 8.93 -12.82
N PRO A 214 1.34 9.18 -13.56
CA PRO A 214 1.39 9.25 -15.01
C PRO A 214 2.22 10.45 -15.49
N ASP A 215 2.85 10.30 -16.66
CA ASP A 215 3.63 11.35 -17.33
C ASP A 215 2.78 12.58 -17.63
N SER A 216 1.51 12.38 -18.01
CA SER A 216 0.54 13.43 -18.29
C SER A 216 0.22 14.36 -17.11
N ILE A 217 0.63 14.03 -15.88
CA ILE A 217 0.49 14.93 -14.72
C ILE A 217 1.83 15.46 -14.21
N ALA A 218 2.90 15.39 -15.00
CA ALA A 218 4.26 15.77 -14.59
C ALA A 218 4.35 17.15 -13.90
N GLU A 219 3.70 18.18 -14.44
CA GLU A 219 3.69 19.53 -13.85
C GLU A 219 3.03 19.56 -12.46
N LEU A 220 1.87 18.90 -12.34
CA LEU A 220 1.19 18.75 -11.05
C LEU A 220 2.04 17.95 -10.07
N ALA A 221 2.66 16.86 -10.53
CA ALA A 221 3.56 16.05 -9.71
C ALA A 221 4.75 16.86 -9.20
N GLN A 222 5.33 17.76 -10.01
CA GLN A 222 6.39 18.66 -9.56
C GLN A 222 5.91 19.61 -8.45
N ARG A 223 4.72 20.20 -8.58
CA ARG A 223 4.11 21.04 -7.53
C ARG A 223 3.85 20.23 -6.26
N VAL A 224 3.33 19.02 -6.38
CA VAL A 224 3.06 18.12 -5.24
C VAL A 224 4.35 17.69 -4.54
N LYS A 225 5.44 17.46 -5.30
CA LYS A 225 6.79 17.16 -4.76
C LYS A 225 7.47 18.34 -4.08
N HIS A 226 7.07 19.57 -4.41
CA HIS A 226 7.77 20.76 -3.95
C HIS A 226 7.73 20.86 -2.41
N LYS A 227 8.90 21.09 -1.79
CA LYS A 227 9.08 21.06 -0.33
C LYS A 227 8.22 22.08 0.42
N ASP A 228 7.93 23.21 -0.23
CA ASP A 228 7.13 24.30 0.34
C ASP A 228 5.63 24.13 0.10
N LEU A 229 5.25 23.13 -0.72
CA LEU A 229 3.88 22.71 -0.97
C LEU A 229 3.57 21.42 -0.19
N LEU A 230 3.15 20.35 -0.85
CA LEU A 230 2.78 19.08 -0.21
C LEU A 230 4.01 18.22 0.16
N GLY A 231 5.14 18.39 -0.53
CA GLY A 231 6.40 17.72 -0.21
C GLY A 231 6.40 16.20 -0.41
N TYR A 232 5.60 15.66 -1.33
CA TYR A 232 5.56 14.21 -1.59
C TYR A 232 6.77 13.73 -2.40
N HIS A 233 7.95 13.70 -1.78
CA HIS A 233 9.24 13.42 -2.43
C HIS A 233 9.37 12.01 -3.01
N ASP A 234 8.52 11.08 -2.57
CA ASP A 234 8.45 9.70 -3.03
C ASP A 234 7.74 9.54 -4.39
N LEU A 235 7.21 10.63 -4.97
CA LEU A 235 6.59 10.58 -6.30
C LEU A 235 7.65 10.36 -7.40
N ARG A 236 7.36 9.42 -8.29
CA ARG A 236 8.12 9.13 -9.52
C ARG A 236 7.18 9.24 -10.70
N ILE A 237 7.62 9.99 -11.70
CA ILE A 237 6.83 10.28 -12.90
C ILE A 237 7.16 9.19 -13.94
N GLY A 238 6.13 8.73 -14.65
CA GLY A 238 6.22 7.78 -15.74
C GLY A 238 5.75 6.38 -15.37
N ASN A 239 5.28 5.65 -16.37
CA ASN A 239 4.65 4.34 -16.23
C ASN A 239 5.54 3.19 -16.75
N HIS A 240 6.85 3.42 -16.88
CA HIS A 240 7.82 2.37 -17.18
C HIS A 240 8.25 1.61 -15.90
N PRO A 241 8.49 0.31 -16.00
CA PRO A 241 8.99 -0.46 -14.87
C PRO A 241 10.39 0.01 -14.48
N ASP A 242 10.64 0.11 -13.16
CA ASP A 242 11.98 0.36 -12.67
C ASP A 242 12.83 -0.92 -12.72
N ALA A 243 14.15 -0.77 -12.58
CA ALA A 243 15.08 -1.89 -12.65
C ALA A 243 14.81 -2.98 -11.58
N ARG A 244 14.21 -2.63 -10.44
CA ARG A 244 13.86 -3.60 -9.39
C ARG A 244 12.65 -4.42 -9.79
N LEU A 245 11.64 -3.80 -10.41
CA LEU A 245 10.46 -4.48 -10.93
C LEU A 245 10.83 -5.40 -12.10
N VAL A 246 11.66 -4.93 -13.04
CA VAL A 246 12.17 -5.76 -14.14
C VAL A 246 12.92 -6.97 -13.60
N LYS A 247 13.88 -6.77 -12.67
CA LYS A 247 14.61 -7.89 -12.04
C LYS A 247 13.68 -8.83 -11.27
N PHE A 248 12.66 -8.29 -10.60
CA PHE A 248 11.69 -9.11 -9.88
C PHE A 248 10.94 -10.03 -10.83
N ILE A 249 10.32 -9.49 -11.88
CA ILE A 249 9.52 -10.26 -12.83
C ILE A 249 10.40 -11.25 -13.61
N GLY A 250 11.53 -10.81 -14.17
CA GLY A 250 12.33 -11.64 -15.07
C GLY A 250 13.32 -12.60 -14.38
N THR A 251 13.58 -12.45 -13.08
CA THR A 251 14.62 -13.26 -12.39
C THR A 251 14.18 -13.76 -11.03
N ASN A 252 13.76 -12.87 -10.13
CA ASN A 252 13.50 -13.28 -8.75
C ASN A 252 12.22 -14.10 -8.61
N LEU A 253 11.15 -13.69 -9.31
CA LEU A 253 9.85 -14.37 -9.24
C LEU A 253 9.93 -15.83 -9.71
N PRO A 254 10.52 -16.15 -10.89
CA PRO A 254 10.74 -17.53 -11.28
C PRO A 254 11.60 -18.31 -10.28
N GLY A 255 12.64 -17.68 -9.73
CA GLY A 255 13.57 -18.32 -8.80
C GLY A 255 12.98 -18.69 -7.44
N VAL A 256 11.84 -18.10 -7.04
CA VAL A 256 11.17 -18.40 -5.76
C VAL A 256 9.83 -19.10 -5.92
N ALA A 257 9.40 -19.36 -7.15
CA ALA A 257 8.05 -19.85 -7.46
C ALA A 257 7.80 -21.24 -6.85
N ASP A 258 8.74 -22.17 -6.95
CA ASP A 258 8.58 -23.54 -6.45
C ASP A 258 8.51 -23.59 -4.91
N ASP A 259 9.39 -22.85 -4.23
CA ASP A 259 9.38 -22.73 -2.77
C ASP A 259 8.08 -22.06 -2.27
N ALA A 260 7.62 -21.05 -3.00
CA ALA A 260 6.36 -20.38 -2.71
C ALA A 260 5.16 -21.32 -2.94
N ARG A 261 5.19 -22.14 -3.99
CA ARG A 261 4.18 -23.19 -4.24
C ARG A 261 4.10 -24.18 -3.09
N ALA A 262 5.22 -24.70 -2.62
CA ALA A 262 5.25 -25.64 -1.50
C ALA A 262 4.64 -25.03 -0.23
N ARG A 263 4.98 -23.76 0.09
CA ARG A 263 4.38 -23.04 1.23
C ARG A 263 2.89 -22.76 1.02
N PHE A 264 2.47 -22.45 -0.21
CA PHE A 264 1.07 -22.23 -0.54
C PHE A 264 0.25 -23.50 -0.38
N ASP A 265 0.73 -24.64 -0.88
CA ASP A 265 0.10 -25.95 -0.67
C ASP A 265 -0.07 -26.29 0.80
N ALA A 266 0.98 -26.09 1.60
CA ALA A 266 0.99 -26.42 3.02
C ALA A 266 0.05 -25.55 3.88
N ASN A 267 -0.38 -24.39 3.37
CA ASN A 267 -1.21 -23.43 4.11
C ASN A 267 -2.49 -23.04 3.36
N ARG A 268 -2.85 -23.78 2.30
CA ARG A 268 -3.96 -23.44 1.42
C ARG A 268 -5.30 -23.42 2.15
N ASP A 269 -5.51 -24.38 3.05
CA ASP A 269 -6.68 -24.52 3.91
C ASP A 269 -6.89 -23.30 4.82
N LEU A 270 -5.82 -22.82 5.47
CA LEU A 270 -5.88 -21.61 6.31
C LEU A 270 -6.15 -20.36 5.47
N LEU A 271 -5.52 -20.25 4.30
CA LEU A 271 -5.73 -19.15 3.37
C LEU A 271 -7.17 -19.14 2.82
N GLU A 272 -7.74 -20.30 2.52
CA GLU A 272 -9.10 -20.44 2.00
C GLU A 272 -10.14 -20.05 3.04
N ALA A 273 -10.03 -20.57 4.28
CA ALA A 273 -10.92 -20.19 5.37
C ALA A 273 -10.85 -18.68 5.66
N PHE A 274 -9.66 -18.08 5.63
CA PHE A 274 -9.50 -16.64 5.79
C PHE A 274 -10.10 -15.86 4.60
N ALA A 275 -9.82 -16.27 3.36
CA ALA A 275 -10.26 -15.54 2.17
C ALA A 275 -11.79 -15.61 1.97
N LEU A 276 -12.42 -16.72 2.35
CA LEU A 276 -13.87 -16.90 2.29
C LEU A 276 -14.61 -16.26 3.48
N SER A 277 -13.88 -15.58 4.38
CA SER A 277 -14.41 -14.95 5.59
C SER A 277 -15.00 -15.92 6.62
N ASP A 278 -14.62 -17.19 6.56
CA ASP A 278 -14.93 -18.21 7.58
C ASP A 278 -14.02 -18.08 8.82
N MET A 279 -12.95 -17.29 8.71
CA MET A 279 -11.93 -17.11 9.76
C MET A 279 -11.54 -15.63 9.90
N THR A 280 -11.40 -15.15 11.14
CA THR A 280 -10.91 -13.78 11.39
C THR A 280 -9.41 -13.65 11.12
N TYR A 281 -8.92 -12.42 10.98
CA TYR A 281 -7.47 -12.19 10.80
C TYR A 281 -6.66 -12.66 12.02
N GLN A 282 -7.14 -12.38 13.24
CA GLN A 282 -6.49 -12.79 14.48
C GLN A 282 -6.39 -14.31 14.57
N GLU A 283 -7.50 -15.00 14.29
CA GLU A 283 -7.55 -16.45 14.30
C GLU A 283 -6.62 -17.06 13.23
N PHE A 284 -6.65 -16.54 12.01
CA PHE A 284 -5.75 -16.94 10.93
C PHE A 284 -4.28 -16.78 11.33
N ALA A 285 -3.92 -15.61 11.88
CA ALA A 285 -2.56 -15.34 12.31
C ALA A 285 -2.13 -16.22 13.49
N GLY A 286 -3.03 -16.53 14.43
CA GLY A 286 -2.79 -17.45 15.55
C GLY A 286 -2.55 -18.87 15.08
N ARG A 287 -3.48 -19.42 14.27
CA ARG A 287 -3.37 -20.79 13.72
C ARG A 287 -2.11 -20.96 12.89
N LEU A 288 -1.79 -20.01 12.01
CA LEU A 288 -0.57 -20.07 11.20
C LEU A 288 0.70 -20.08 12.05
N ARG A 289 0.79 -19.21 13.07
CA ARG A 289 1.95 -19.19 13.99
C ARG A 289 2.14 -20.54 14.67
N ARG A 290 1.06 -21.14 15.18
CA ARG A 290 1.09 -22.46 15.83
C ARG A 290 1.49 -23.56 14.84
N ARG A 291 0.95 -23.55 13.62
CA ARG A 291 1.34 -24.48 12.54
C ARG A 291 2.84 -24.41 12.25
N LEU A 292 3.38 -23.20 12.09
CA LEU A 292 4.82 -23.00 11.83
C LEU A 292 5.70 -23.44 13.01
N ALA A 293 5.18 -23.36 14.24
CA ALA A 293 5.85 -23.84 15.44
C ALA A 293 5.67 -25.36 15.69
N GLY A 294 4.90 -26.07 14.85
CA GLY A 294 4.56 -27.48 15.06
C GLY A 294 3.63 -27.72 16.25
N GLN A 295 2.87 -26.71 16.66
CA GLN A 295 1.91 -26.73 17.76
C GLN A 295 0.49 -27.01 17.26
N ASN A 296 -0.40 -27.43 18.16
CA ASN A 296 -1.83 -27.62 17.83
C ASN A 296 -2.47 -26.29 17.44
N GLU A 297 -3.07 -26.22 16.26
CA GLU A 297 -3.67 -24.99 15.72
C GLU A 297 -4.92 -24.54 16.46
N ASP A 298 -5.67 -25.48 17.05
CA ASP A 298 -6.88 -25.24 17.84
C ASP A 298 -6.58 -25.11 19.34
N GLY A 299 -5.32 -24.86 19.72
CA GLY A 299 -4.96 -24.67 21.13
C GLY A 299 -5.65 -23.44 21.76
N ASP A 300 -6.39 -23.68 22.84
CA ASP A 300 -7.03 -22.67 23.71
C ASP A 300 -6.02 -21.96 24.63
N ASP A 301 -4.81 -21.67 24.16
CA ASP A 301 -3.95 -20.77 24.94
C ASP A 301 -4.70 -19.44 24.98
N GLU A 302 -5.13 -19.04 26.20
CA GLU A 302 -5.70 -17.75 26.51
C GLU A 302 -4.85 -16.71 25.77
N ASP A 303 -5.36 -16.23 24.65
CA ASP A 303 -4.77 -15.15 23.87
C ASP A 303 -4.90 -13.95 24.81
N ASN A 304 -3.93 -13.84 25.74
CA ASN A 304 -3.81 -12.73 26.65
C ASN A 304 -3.84 -11.53 25.72
N GLY A 305 -4.91 -10.76 25.82
CA GLY A 305 -5.24 -9.64 24.92
C GLY A 305 -4.22 -8.49 24.93
N ASP A 306 -2.97 -8.78 25.27
CA ASP A 306 -1.81 -8.10 24.74
C ASP A 306 -1.72 -8.40 23.24
N ASP A 307 -2.61 -7.75 22.49
CA ASP A 307 -2.48 -7.35 21.08
C ASP A 307 -1.23 -6.45 20.85
N ASP A 308 -0.14 -6.69 21.60
CA ASP A 308 1.12 -6.03 21.35
C ASP A 308 1.78 -6.79 20.20
N TYR A 309 1.76 -6.11 19.05
CA TYR A 309 2.57 -6.28 17.85
C TYR A 309 4.09 -6.46 18.12
N GLU A 310 4.52 -6.62 19.38
CA GLU A 310 5.89 -6.68 19.86
C GLU A 310 6.62 -7.97 19.45
N TYR A 311 5.93 -9.11 19.30
CA TYR A 311 6.61 -10.38 19.02
C TYR A 311 7.16 -10.52 17.59
N TRP A 312 6.91 -9.54 16.72
CA TRP A 312 7.42 -9.53 15.37
C TRP A 312 8.47 -8.42 15.12
N GLU A 313 8.88 -7.67 16.16
CA GLU A 313 9.96 -6.67 16.09
C GLU A 313 11.39 -7.25 16.23
N GLU A 314 11.56 -8.58 16.37
CA GLU A 314 12.87 -9.25 16.36
C GLU A 314 13.37 -9.64 14.96
#